data_AF-A0A945P6X2-F1
#
_entry.id   AF-A0A945P6X2-F1
#
_cell.length_a   1.000
_cell.length_b   1.000
_cell.length_c   1.000
_cell.angle_alpha   90.00
_cell.angle_beta   90.00
_cell.angle_gamma   90.00
#
_symmetry.space_group_name_H-M   'P 1'
#
loop_
_entity.id
_entity.type
_entity.pdbx_description
1 polymer ?
#
loop_
_entity_poly.entity_id
_entity_poly.type
_entity_poly.pdbx_seq_one_letter_code
_entity_poly.pdbx_strand_id
1 'polypeptide(L)'
;MSSSEEVGQSANAAFDAALKVLTEGSSEEVSAETVQKLLTAGAKLYCRKLTEEDEYFPPFREQDVVTATEAVVAIAEMMRAADLNTFDLSMWMSRPHNE
;
A
#
# COMPACT_ATOMS: atom_id res chain seq x y z
N MET A 1 3.10 24.18 9.57
CA MET A 1 2.26 22.97 9.67
C MET A 1 3.14 21.89 10.28
N SER A 2 2.56 20.94 11.03
CA SER A 2 3.35 19.78 11.49
C SER A 2 3.67 18.88 10.30
N SER A 3 4.83 18.21 10.28
CA SER A 3 5.20 17.27 9.21
C SER A 3 4.12 16.20 8.97
N SER A 4 3.40 15.79 10.01
CA SER A 4 2.26 14.86 9.89
C SER A 4 1.07 15.45 9.14
N GLU A 5 0.79 16.74 9.29
CA GLU A 5 -0.31 17.41 8.60
C GLU A 5 -0.01 17.56 7.11
N GLU A 6 1.24 17.85 6.76
CA GLU A 6 1.72 17.95 5.38
C GLU A 6 1.64 16.61 4.64
N VAL A 7 2.01 15.51 5.31
CA VAL A 7 1.84 14.15 4.77
C VAL A 7 0.37 13.82 4.57
N GLY A 8 -0.50 14.15 5.52
CA GLY A 8 -1.95 13.92 5.40
C GLY A 8 -2.57 14.66 4.20
N GLN A 9 -2.23 15.93 4.00
CA GLN A 9 -2.72 16.72 2.86
C GLN A 9 -2.21 16.17 1.53
N SER A 10 -0.92 15.82 1.46
CA SER A 10 -0.30 15.26 0.25
C SER A 10 -0.88 13.89 -0.10
N ALA A 11 -1.15 13.06 0.92
CA ALA A 11 -1.78 11.76 0.74
C ALA A 11 -3.20 11.88 0.19
N ASN A 12 -4.01 12.79 0.74
CA ASN A 12 -5.36 13.05 0.23
C ASN A 12 -5.33 13.51 -1.23
N ALA A 13 -4.46 14.49 -1.55
CA ALA A 13 -4.36 15.01 -2.91
C ALA A 13 -3.91 13.94 -3.92
N ALA A 14 -2.93 13.10 -3.56
CA ALA A 14 -2.47 12.01 -4.39
C ALA A 14 -3.53 10.92 -4.58
N PHE A 15 -4.25 10.59 -3.51
CA PHE A 15 -5.33 9.60 -3.53
C PHE A 15 -6.49 10.04 -4.43
N ASP A 16 -6.97 11.27 -4.27
CA ASP A 16 -8.06 11.82 -5.08
C ASP A 16 -7.67 11.87 -6.57
N ALA A 17 -6.43 12.29 -6.87
CA ALA A 17 -5.92 12.31 -8.24
C ALA A 17 -5.83 10.90 -8.85
N ALA A 18 -5.36 9.91 -8.07
CA ALA A 18 -5.26 8.53 -8.54
C ALA A 18 -6.64 7.92 -8.82
N LEU A 19 -7.61 8.09 -7.92
CA LEU A 19 -8.97 7.58 -8.13
C LEU A 19 -9.65 8.22 -9.34
N LYS A 20 -9.42 9.53 -9.56
CA LYS A 20 -9.91 10.21 -10.75
C LYS A 20 -9.37 9.58 -12.03
N VAL A 21 -8.05 9.38 -12.11
CA VAL A 21 -7.41 8.74 -13.26
C VAL A 21 -7.95 7.33 -13.50
N LEU A 22 -8.12 6.53 -12.45
CA LEU A 22 -8.68 5.18 -12.54
C LEU A 22 -10.13 5.19 -13.05
N THR A 23 -10.94 6.14 -12.59
CA THR A 23 -12.34 6.30 -13.01
C THR A 23 -12.45 6.76 -14.47
N GLU A 24 -11.53 7.63 -14.90
CA GLU A 24 -11.47 8.15 -16.27
C GLU A 24 -10.83 7.16 -17.27
N GLY A 25 -10.18 6.10 -16.77
CA GLY A 25 -9.50 5.09 -17.60
C GLY A 25 -8.15 5.55 -18.16
N SER A 26 -7.62 6.68 -17.68
CA SER A 26 -6.40 7.31 -18.19
C SER A 26 -5.13 6.84 -17.47
N SER A 27 -5.10 5.60 -16.94
CA SER A 27 -3.98 5.09 -16.15
C SER A 27 -2.64 5.06 -16.90
N GLU A 28 -2.69 5.00 -18.23
CA GLU A 28 -1.52 5.08 -19.12
C GLU A 28 -0.79 6.43 -19.08
N GLU A 29 -1.46 7.50 -18.64
CA GLU A 29 -0.88 8.84 -18.48
C GLU A 29 -0.04 8.95 -17.20
N VAL A 30 -0.21 8.03 -16.25
CA VAL A 30 0.55 8.02 -15.00
C VAL A 30 1.85 7.25 -15.21
N SER A 31 2.97 7.96 -15.03
CA SER A 31 4.29 7.33 -15.16
C SER A 31 4.47 6.20 -14.14
N ALA A 32 5.18 5.14 -14.54
CA ALA A 32 5.51 4.04 -13.65
C ALA A 32 6.29 4.52 -12.40
N GLU A 33 7.15 5.53 -12.54
CA GLU A 33 7.90 6.12 -11.42
C GLU A 33 6.96 6.76 -10.38
N THR A 34 5.88 7.40 -10.83
CA THR A 34 4.86 7.96 -9.93
C THR A 34 4.22 6.86 -9.09
N VAL A 35 3.79 5.76 -9.73
CA VAL A 35 3.18 4.61 -9.03
C VAL A 35 4.17 3.99 -8.04
N GLN A 36 5.43 3.82 -8.45
CA GLN A 36 6.50 3.30 -7.60
C GLN A 36 6.75 4.18 -6.37
N LYS A 37 6.76 5.51 -6.51
CA LYS A 37 6.92 6.44 -5.40
C LYS A 37 5.79 6.32 -4.39
N LEU A 38 4.53 6.29 -4.86
CA LEU A 38 3.34 6.13 -4.01
C LEU A 38 3.41 4.81 -3.23
N LEU A 39 3.68 3.71 -3.93
CA LEU A 39 3.75 2.39 -3.32
C LEU A 39 4.89 2.28 -2.32
N THR A 40 6.08 2.80 -2.65
CA THR A 40 7.25 2.76 -1.78
C THR A 40 7.02 3.55 -0.48
N ALA A 41 6.47 4.75 -0.59
CA ALA A 41 6.18 5.60 0.57
C ALA A 41 5.09 4.96 1.47
N GLY A 42 3.99 4.52 0.86
CA GLY A 42 2.88 3.87 1.56
C GLY A 42 3.32 2.59 2.28
N ALA A 43 4.04 1.70 1.59
CA ALA A 43 4.51 0.45 2.19
C ALA A 43 5.47 0.69 3.37
N LYS A 44 6.42 1.64 3.24
CA LYS A 44 7.35 1.98 4.32
C LYS A 44 6.62 2.54 5.54
N LEU A 45 5.68 3.46 5.33
CA LEU A 45 4.88 4.03 6.42
C LEU A 45 3.99 2.97 7.08
N TYR A 46 3.34 2.12 6.29
CA TYR A 46 2.49 1.03 6.78
C TYR A 46 3.27 0.05 7.65
N CYS A 47 4.40 -0.47 7.15
CA CYS A 47 5.25 -1.38 7.91
C CYS A 47 5.76 -0.72 9.19
N ARG A 48 6.18 0.55 9.14
CA ARG A 48 6.64 1.30 10.31
C ARG A 48 5.55 1.35 11.39
N LYS A 49 4.34 1.78 11.03
CA LYS A 49 3.21 1.86 11.98
C LYS A 49 2.88 0.51 12.60
N LEU A 50 2.74 -0.54 11.78
CA LEU A 50 2.46 -1.88 12.30
C LEU A 50 3.53 -2.43 13.23
N THR A 51 4.81 -2.15 12.97
CA THR A 51 5.90 -2.66 13.79
C THR A 51 6.13 -1.88 15.08
N GLU A 52 5.67 -0.63 15.15
CA GLU A 52 5.98 0.27 16.27
C GLU A 52 4.80 0.59 17.18
N GLU A 53 3.57 0.57 16.66
CA GLU A 53 2.42 1.13 17.38
C GLU A 53 1.58 0.06 18.09
N ASP A 54 1.97 -1.23 18.06
CA ASP A 54 1.27 -2.40 18.64
C ASP A 54 -0.24 -2.52 18.30
N GLU A 55 -0.75 -1.66 17.42
CA GLU A 55 -2.14 -1.58 17.00
C GLU A 55 -2.25 -2.00 15.52
N TYR A 56 -2.94 -3.11 15.29
CA TYR A 56 -3.23 -3.57 13.95
C TYR A 56 -4.27 -2.66 13.28
N PHE A 57 -4.00 -2.31 12.02
CA PHE A 57 -5.02 -1.75 11.12
C PHE A 57 -4.86 -2.36 9.71
N PRO A 58 -5.98 -2.53 8.98
CA PRO A 58 -5.94 -3.12 7.65
C PRO A 58 -5.16 -2.21 6.66
N PRO A 59 -4.52 -2.79 5.62
CA PRO A 59 -3.74 -2.03 4.65
C PRO A 59 -4.59 -1.11 3.75
N PHE A 60 -5.90 -1.35 3.68
CA PHE A 60 -6.85 -0.59 2.88
C PHE A 60 -7.98 -0.06 3.76
N ARG A 61 -8.53 1.11 3.40
CA ARG A 61 -9.67 1.73 4.07
C ARG A 61 -10.95 0.95 3.76
N GLU A 62 -11.86 0.83 4.73
CA GLU A 62 -13.11 0.06 4.58
C GLU A 62 -14.00 0.53 3.42
N GLN A 63 -13.99 1.83 3.14
CA GLN A 63 -14.77 2.46 2.07
C GLN A 63 -14.17 2.28 0.67
N ASP A 64 -12.90 1.91 0.57
CA ASP A 64 -12.17 1.83 -0.69
C ASP A 64 -12.04 0.37 -1.12
N VAL A 65 -12.65 0.00 -2.25
CA VAL A 65 -12.68 -1.40 -2.70
C VAL A 65 -11.41 -1.74 -3.44
N VAL A 66 -10.54 -2.51 -2.79
CA VAL A 66 -9.49 -3.29 -3.45
C VAL A 66 -10.03 -4.71 -3.65
N THR A 67 -10.14 -5.12 -4.91
CA THR A 67 -10.61 -6.48 -5.24
C THR A 67 -9.57 -7.52 -4.83
N ALA A 68 -10.03 -8.75 -4.57
CA ALA A 68 -9.13 -9.86 -4.29
C ALA A 68 -8.08 -10.06 -5.41
N THR A 69 -8.46 -9.83 -6.66
CA THR A 69 -7.55 -9.91 -7.81
C THR A 69 -6.45 -8.85 -7.74
N GLU A 70 -6.80 -7.58 -7.49
CA GLU A 70 -5.82 -6.50 -7.38
C GLU A 70 -4.85 -6.75 -6.23
N ALA A 71 -5.36 -7.21 -5.08
CA ALA A 71 -4.53 -7.57 -3.94
C ALA A 71 -3.54 -8.70 -4.28
N VAL A 72 -4.02 -9.79 -4.91
CA VAL A 72 -3.17 -10.92 -5.27
C VAL A 72 -2.12 -10.54 -6.33
N VAL A 73 -2.48 -9.73 -7.31
CA VAL A 73 -1.53 -9.21 -8.32
C VAL A 73 -0.44 -8.39 -7.64
N ALA A 74 -0.82 -7.45 -6.76
CA ALA A 74 0.16 -6.63 -6.04
C ALA A 74 1.09 -7.48 -5.18
N ILE A 75 0.55 -8.44 -4.42
CA ILE A 75 1.34 -9.35 -3.57
C ILE A 75 2.32 -10.18 -4.42
N ALA A 76 1.85 -10.78 -5.51
CA ALA A 76 2.69 -11.61 -6.37
C ALA A 76 3.87 -10.81 -6.97
N GLU A 77 3.61 -9.59 -7.43
CA GLU A 77 4.65 -8.73 -7.99
C GLU A 77 5.62 -8.20 -6.94
N MET A 78 5.13 -7.89 -5.72
CA MET A 78 5.99 -7.54 -4.59
C MET A 78 6.90 -8.69 -4.19
N MET A 79 6.37 -9.92 -4.11
CA MET A 79 7.16 -11.11 -3.81
C MET A 79 8.24 -11.32 -4.88
N ARG A 80 7.87 -11.21 -6.16
CA ARG A 80 8.80 -11.34 -7.29
C ARG A 80 9.91 -10.28 -7.26
N ALA A 81 9.57 -9.04 -6.92
CA ALA A 81 10.53 -7.95 -6.83
C ALA A 81 11.49 -8.09 -5.63
N ALA A 82 11.03 -8.72 -4.54
CA ALA A 82 11.80 -8.94 -3.33
C ALA A 82 12.51 -10.31 -3.29
N ASP A 83 12.44 -11.09 -4.38
CA ASP A 83 12.97 -12.46 -4.46
C ASP A 83 12.44 -13.39 -3.34
N LEU A 84 11.15 -13.24 -3.01
CA LEU A 84 10.46 -14.02 -1.98
C LEU A 84 9.68 -15.18 -2.60
N ASN A 85 9.69 -16.32 -1.92
CA ASN A 85 8.85 -17.47 -2.26
C ASN A 85 7.68 -17.63 -1.27
N THR A 86 6.76 -18.56 -1.56
CA THR A 86 5.57 -18.81 -0.73
C THR A 86 5.92 -19.40 0.65
N PHE A 87 7.05 -20.08 0.78
CA PHE A 87 7.53 -20.58 2.06
C PHE A 87 7.97 -19.43 2.97
N ASP A 88 8.73 -18.46 2.45
CA ASP A 88 9.10 -17.25 3.20
C ASP A 88 7.88 -16.50 3.71
N LEU A 89 6.87 -16.34 2.84
CA LEU A 89 5.61 -15.70 3.22
C LEU A 89 4.88 -16.49 4.33
N SER A 90 4.83 -17.82 4.23
CA SER A 90 4.17 -18.66 5.25
C SER A 90 4.81 -18.53 6.63
N MET A 91 6.14 -18.36 6.70
CA MET A 91 6.85 -18.12 7.97
C MET A 91 6.45 -16.78 8.60
N TRP A 92 6.21 -15.75 7.79
CA TRP A 92 5.74 -14.45 8.26
C TRP A 92 4.27 -14.46 8.69
N MET A 93 3.40 -15.11 7.93
CA MET A 93 1.97 -15.25 8.26
C MET A 93 1.72 -16.06 9.53
N SER A 94 2.66 -16.92 9.91
CA SER A 94 2.57 -17.74 11.13
C SER A 94 2.99 -16.99 12.40
N ARG A 95 3.47 -15.74 12.30
CA ARG A 95 3.81 -14.95 13.49
C ARG A 95 2.52 -14.58 14.23
N PRO A 96 2.48 -14.75 15.56
CA PRO A 96 1.33 -14.29 16.34
C PRO A 96 1.17 -12.78 16.14
N HIS A 97 -0.04 -12.37 15.75
CA HIS A 97 -0.43 -10.97 15.88
C HIS A 97 -0.77 -10.76 17.36
N ASN A 98 -0.24 -9.71 17.98
CA ASN A 98 -0.74 -9.30 19.29
C ASN A 98 -2.19 -8.86 19.07
N GLU A 99 -3.15 -9.65 19.58
CA GLU A 99 -4.58 -9.31 19.61
C GLU A 99 -4.89 -8.25 20.68
#